data_AF-A0A660XUD3-F1
#
_entry.id   AF-A0A660XUD3-F1
#
_cell.length_a   1.000
_cell.length_b   1.000
_cell.length_c   1.000
_cell.angle_alpha   90.00
_cell.angle_beta   90.00
_cell.angle_gamma   90.00
#
_symmetry.space_group_name_H-M   'P 1'
#
loop_
_entity.id
_entity.type
_entity.pdbx_description
1 polymer ?
#
loop_
_entity_poly.entity_id
_entity_poly.type
_entity_poly.pdbx_seq_one_letter_code
_entity_poly.pdbx_strand_id
1 'polypeptide(L)'
;MSPLPFPVEDRYYRFSRYLRQQFGERVYRISLDAGFTCPTRDGRISTGGCLYCNNSSFAPDRSKSLPSIQTQLHKGIATARKRHKTRKFLAYFQAYTNT
;
A
#
# COMPACT_ATOMS: atom_id res chain seq x y z
N MET A 1 -32.98 3.13 15.66
CA MET A 1 -31.69 3.16 14.92
C MET A 1 -30.92 1.90 15.28
N SER A 2 -30.46 1.13 14.29
CA SER A 2 -29.59 -0.03 14.55
C SER A 2 -28.26 0.45 15.17
N PRO A 3 -27.72 -0.24 16.19
CA PRO A 3 -26.42 0.13 16.75
C PRO A 3 -25.33 0.03 15.67
N LEU A 4 -24.38 0.98 15.70
CA LEU A 4 -23.22 0.94 14.81
C LEU A 4 -22.34 -0.26 15.17
N PRO A 5 -21.67 -0.91 14.20
CA PRO A 5 -20.80 -2.06 14.45
C PRO A 5 -19.44 -1.69 15.11
N PHE A 6 -19.33 -0.48 15.65
CA PHE A 6 -18.12 0.06 16.27
C PHE A 6 -18.47 1.11 17.35
N PRO A 7 -17.56 1.36 18.31
CA PRO A 7 -17.78 2.37 19.36
C PRO A 7 -18.03 3.75 18.77
N VAL A 8 -19.00 4.48 19.34
CA VAL A 8 -19.40 5.83 18.89
C VAL A 8 -18.25 6.84 18.98
N GLU A 9 -17.28 6.57 19.86
CA GLU A 9 -16.01 7.32 20.00
C GLU A 9 -15.22 7.42 18.67
N ASP A 10 -15.31 6.38 17.82
CA ASP A 10 -14.64 6.34 16.52
C ASP A 10 -15.51 7.10 15.49
N ARG A 11 -15.01 8.23 14.97
CA ARG A 11 -15.71 9.03 13.95
C ARG A 11 -16.03 8.27 12.65
N TYR A 12 -15.36 7.16 12.38
CA TYR A 12 -15.57 6.31 11.21
C TYR A 12 -15.06 4.88 11.44
N TYR A 13 -15.58 3.93 10.66
CA TYR A 13 -15.14 2.54 10.71
C TYR A 13 -13.78 2.36 10.02
N ARG A 14 -12.72 2.36 10.83
CA ARG A 14 -11.34 2.22 10.32
C ARG A 14 -11.13 0.87 9.66
N PHE A 15 -10.53 0.86 8.47
CA PHE A 15 -10.17 -0.40 7.80
C PHE A 15 -9.24 -1.29 8.64
N SER A 16 -8.35 -0.70 9.45
CA SER A 16 -7.53 -1.47 10.40
C SER A 16 -8.33 -2.20 11.48
N ARG A 17 -9.49 -1.66 11.88
CA ARG A 17 -10.42 -2.31 12.82
C ARG A 17 -11.08 -3.50 12.13
N TYR A 18 -11.61 -3.30 10.92
CA TYR A 18 -12.15 -4.38 10.10
C TYR A 18 -11.16 -5.53 9.97
N LEU A 19 -9.92 -5.25 9.54
CA LEU A 19 -8.88 -6.27 9.40
C LEU A 19 -8.58 -6.99 10.73
N ARG A 20 -8.56 -6.27 11.86
CA ARG A 20 -8.35 -6.91 13.16
C ARG A 20 -9.52 -7.79 13.58
N GLN A 21 -10.75 -7.40 13.28
CA GLN A 21 -11.94 -8.21 13.54
C GLN A 21 -11.95 -9.48 12.68
N GLN A 22 -11.56 -9.37 11.40
CA GLN A 22 -11.52 -10.52 10.48
C GLN A 22 -10.37 -11.48 10.76
N PHE A 23 -9.18 -10.98 11.13
CA PHE A 23 -7.97 -11.79 11.22
C PHE A 23 -7.47 -12.02 12.65
N GLY A 24 -8.16 -11.50 13.67
CA GLY A 24 -7.83 -11.65 15.09
C GLY A 24 -6.59 -10.88 15.55
N GLU A 25 -5.84 -10.27 14.64
CA GLU A 25 -4.63 -9.51 14.96
C GLU A 25 -4.42 -8.33 14.01
N ARG A 26 -3.40 -7.51 14.28
CA ARG A 26 -3.03 -6.42 13.37
C ARG A 26 -2.58 -7.01 12.03
N VAL A 27 -3.07 -6.44 10.93
CA VAL A 27 -2.57 -6.74 9.58
C VAL A 27 -1.80 -5.53 9.07
N TYR A 28 -0.59 -5.75 8.56
CA TYR A 28 0.28 -4.68 8.07
C TYR A 28 0.37 -4.70 6.54
N ARG A 29 0.22 -3.54 5.90
CA ARG A 29 0.28 -3.41 4.45
C ARG A 29 1.73 -3.30 3.97
N ILE A 30 2.13 -4.18 3.05
CA ILE A 30 3.42 -4.16 2.37
C ILE A 30 3.22 -3.58 0.98
N SER A 31 3.76 -2.39 0.75
CA SER A 31 3.70 -1.74 -0.56
C SER A 31 4.69 -2.39 -1.52
N LEU A 32 4.21 -2.72 -2.72
CA LEU A 32 4.95 -3.39 -3.78
C LEU A 32 4.91 -2.54 -5.05
N ASP A 33 6.02 -2.52 -5.81
CA ASP A 33 6.11 -1.98 -7.16
C ASP A 33 6.30 -3.15 -8.13
N ALA A 34 5.36 -3.33 -9.05
CA ALA A 34 5.39 -4.40 -10.05
C ALA A 34 5.97 -3.95 -11.40
N GLY A 35 6.56 -2.76 -11.47
CA GLY A 35 7.09 -2.19 -12.71
C GLY A 35 6.01 -1.58 -13.59
N PHE A 36 4.83 -1.28 -13.03
CA PHE A 36 3.76 -0.63 -13.79
C PHE A 36 4.15 0.78 -14.21
N THR A 37 3.47 1.25 -15.26
CA THR A 37 3.63 2.57 -15.86
C THR A 37 2.33 3.35 -15.82
N CYS A 38 2.42 4.66 -16.05
CA CYS A 38 1.29 5.57 -16.06
C CYS A 38 1.19 6.23 -17.45
N PRO A 39 0.03 6.17 -18.12
CA PRO A 39 -0.11 6.65 -19.50
C PRO A 39 0.06 8.17 -19.62
N THR A 40 -0.13 8.92 -18.54
CA THR A 40 0.12 10.38 -18.51
C THR A 40 1.60 10.71 -18.25
N ARG A 41 2.45 9.69 -18.07
CA ARG A 41 3.90 9.82 -17.81
C ARG A 41 4.76 9.15 -18.88
N ASP A 42 4.35 7.99 -19.38
CA ASP A 42 5.11 7.24 -20.38
C ASP A 42 4.94 7.76 -21.81
N GLY A 43 4.16 8.81 -22.00
CA GLY A 43 3.95 9.43 -23.30
C GLY A 43 2.77 8.87 -24.09
N ARG A 44 2.03 7.89 -23.57
CA ARG A 44 0.84 7.35 -24.26
C ARG A 44 -0.30 8.37 -24.37
N ILE A 45 -0.52 9.16 -23.32
CA ILE A 45 -1.52 10.26 -23.28
C ILE A 45 -0.80 11.60 -23.09
N SER A 46 0.22 11.65 -22.22
CA SER A 46 1.03 12.83 -21.98
C SER A 46 2.38 12.44 -21.37
N THR A 47 3.27 13.42 -21.18
CA THR A 47 4.64 13.19 -20.66
C THR A 47 4.93 13.89 -19.32
N GLY A 48 4.07 14.80 -18.86
CA GLY A 48 4.29 15.59 -17.64
C GLY A 48 3.87 14.91 -16.33
N GLY A 49 3.02 13.88 -16.40
CA GLY A 49 2.29 13.34 -15.24
C GLY A 49 1.16 14.24 -14.77
N CYS A 50 0.34 13.74 -13.83
CA CYS A 50 -0.78 14.53 -13.29
C CYS A 50 -0.28 15.65 -12.37
N LEU A 51 -0.94 16.82 -12.42
CA LEU A 51 -0.63 17.99 -11.58
C LEU A 51 -0.58 17.68 -10.08
N TYR A 52 -1.42 16.76 -9.61
CA TYR A 52 -1.48 16.34 -8.21
C TYR A 52 -0.53 15.18 -7.87
N CYS A 53 0.14 14.58 -8.86
CA CYS A 53 0.92 13.36 -8.66
C CYS A 53 2.32 13.67 -8.13
N ASN A 54 2.57 13.30 -6.87
CA ASN A 54 3.92 13.33 -6.31
C ASN A 54 4.62 11.96 -6.46
N ASN A 55 5.25 11.74 -7.61
CA ASN A 55 5.86 10.45 -7.97
C ASN A 55 6.94 9.97 -6.98
N SER A 56 7.73 10.88 -6.41
CA SER A 56 8.78 10.52 -5.45
C SER A 56 8.20 9.98 -4.13
N SER A 57 6.94 10.30 -3.80
CA SER A 57 6.29 9.76 -2.60
C SER A 57 5.80 8.32 -2.76
N PHE A 58 5.47 7.90 -3.99
CA PHE A 58 4.93 6.57 -4.26
C PHE A 58 6.01 5.55 -4.62
N ALA A 59 7.11 6.02 -5.21
CA ALA A 59 8.25 5.19 -5.62
C ALA A 59 9.58 5.92 -5.33
N PRO A 60 9.92 6.15 -4.04
CA PRO A 60 11.09 6.94 -3.64
C PRO A 60 12.43 6.35 -4.08
N ASP A 61 12.45 5.09 -4.53
CA ASP A 61 13.68 4.35 -4.82
C ASP A 61 13.51 3.46 -6.07
N ARG A 62 13.16 4.07 -7.21
CA ARG A 62 13.32 3.40 -8.51
C ARG A 62 14.82 3.35 -8.85
N SER A 63 15.53 2.48 -8.13
CA SER A 63 16.82 1.94 -8.54
C SER A 63 16.75 1.53 -10.01
N LYS A 64 17.88 1.64 -10.73
CA LYS A 64 18.02 1.15 -12.12
C LYS A 64 17.57 -0.31 -12.29
N SER A 65 17.56 -1.08 -11.21
CA SER A 65 16.99 -2.43 -11.13
C SER A 65 15.92 -2.51 -10.05
N LEU A 66 14.69 -2.79 -10.45
CA LEU A 66 13.57 -3.07 -9.55
C LEU A 66 13.70 -4.52 -9.04
N PRO A 67 13.80 -4.76 -7.72
CA PRO A 67 13.85 -6.13 -7.20
C PRO A 67 12.56 -6.90 -7.53
N SER A 68 12.64 -8.23 -7.56
CA SER A 68 11.45 -9.06 -7.78
C SER A 68 10.38 -8.80 -6.71
N ILE A 69 9.10 -9.04 -7.05
CA ILE A 69 7.98 -8.92 -6.11
C ILE A 69 8.22 -9.74 -4.84
N GLN A 70 8.78 -10.94 -5.00
CA GLN A 70 9.12 -11.80 -3.87
C GLN A 70 10.17 -11.18 -2.95
N THR A 71 11.25 -10.61 -3.51
CA THR A 71 12.27 -9.92 -2.73
C THR A 71 11.70 -8.71 -2.00
N GLN A 72 10.88 -7.89 -2.68
CA GLN A 72 10.21 -6.75 -2.08
C GLN A 72 9.30 -7.18 -0.92
N LEU A 73 8.50 -8.22 -1.12
CA LEU A 73 7.57 -8.75 -0.14
C LEU A 73 8.30 -9.27 1.10
N HIS A 74 9.33 -10.11 0.94
CA HIS A 74 10.09 -10.64 2.07
C HIS A 74 10.81 -9.55 2.86
N LYS A 75 11.43 -8.58 2.16
CA LYS A 75 12.09 -7.43 2.81
C LYS A 75 11.07 -6.61 3.60
N GLY A 76 9.92 -6.30 2.99
CA GLY A 76 8.84 -5.56 3.63
C GLY A 76 8.29 -6.29 4.86
N ILE A 77 8.05 -7.60 4.77
CA ILE A 77 7.62 -8.44 5.90
C ILE A 77 8.65 -8.39 7.02
N ALA A 78 9.94 -8.57 6.72
CA ALA A 78 11.01 -8.54 7.72
C ALA A 78 11.05 -7.20 8.47
N THR A 79 11.01 -6.08 7.73
CA THR A 79 10.97 -4.73 8.31
C THR A 79 9.72 -4.50 9.15
N ALA A 80 8.54 -4.87 8.64
CA ALA A 80 7.27 -4.69 9.33
C ALA A 80 7.17 -5.56 10.59
N ARG A 81 7.67 -6.79 10.56
CA ARG A 81 7.77 -7.66 11.74
C ARG A 81 8.63 -7.01 12.81
N LYS A 82 9.83 -6.55 12.46
CA LYS A 82 10.77 -5.91 13.39
C LYS A 82 10.19 -4.64 14.01
N ARG A 83 9.58 -3.77 13.20
CA ARG A 83 9.12 -2.44 13.65
C ARG A 83 7.75 -2.45 14.32
N HIS A 84 6.81 -3.27 13.84
CA HIS A 84 5.41 -3.23 14.25
C HIS A 84 4.93 -4.50 14.95
N LYS A 85 5.81 -5.48 15.19
CA LYS A 85 5.51 -6.76 15.87
C LYS A 85 4.27 -7.47 15.30
N THR A 86 4.02 -7.28 14.01
CA THR A 86 2.84 -7.79 13.31
C THR A 86 3.16 -9.13 12.64
N ARG A 87 2.21 -10.06 12.55
CA ARG A 87 2.44 -11.39 11.93
C ARG A 87 1.66 -11.61 10.64
N LYS A 88 0.62 -10.80 10.37
CA LYS A 88 -0.20 -10.85 9.15
C LYS A 88 0.10 -9.67 8.23
N PHE A 89 0.11 -9.92 6.93
CA PHE A 89 0.49 -8.92 5.94
C PHE A 89 -0.48 -8.90 4.77
N LEU A 90 -0.69 -7.72 4.20
CA LEU A 90 -1.36 -7.52 2.92
C LEU A 90 -0.32 -7.10 1.89
N ALA A 91 -0.17 -7.89 0.83
CA ALA A 91 0.54 -7.45 -0.37
C ALA A 91 -0.31 -6.37 -1.06
N TYR A 92 0.27 -5.20 -1.29
CA TYR A 92 -0.43 -4.06 -1.89
C TYR A 92 0.41 -3.46 -3.00
N PHE A 93 0.01 -3.70 -4.25
CA PHE A 93 0.62 -3.01 -5.38
C PHE A 93 0.23 -1.54 -5.30
N GLN A 94 1.22 -0.68 -5.06
CA GLN A 94 0.98 0.74 -4.77
C GLN A 94 1.35 1.63 -5.96
N ALA A 95 2.47 1.33 -6.61
CA ALA A 95 3.00 2.17 -7.67
C ALA A 95 2.22 1.92 -8.98
N TYR A 96 1.56 2.95 -9.50
CA TYR A 96 0.94 2.99 -10.83
C TYR A 96 -0.05 1.83 -11.11
N THR A 97 -0.96 1.57 -10.16
CA THR A 97 -1.92 0.45 -10.23
C THR A 97 -3.33 0.81 -10.66
N ASN A 98 -3.65 2.10 -10.73
CA ASN A 98 -4.95 2.62 -11.15
C ASN A 98 -4.78 3.56 -12.35
N THR A 99 -3.97 3.13 -13.30
CA THR A 99 -3.50 3.88 -14.48
C THR A 99 -3.84 3.15 -15.75
#